data_AF-A0A6M0CY21-F1
#
_entry.id   AF-A0A6M0CY21-F1
#
_cell.length_a   1.000
_cell.length_b   1.000
_cell.length_c   1.000
_cell.angle_alpha   90.00
_cell.angle_beta   90.00
_cell.angle_gamma   90.00
#
_symmetry.space_group_name_H-M   'P 1'
#
loop_
_entity.id
_entity.type
_entity.pdbx_description
1 polymer ?
#
loop_
_entity_poly.entity_id
_entity_poly.type
_entity_poly.pdbx_seq_one_letter_code
_entity_poly.pdbx_strand_id
1 'polypeptide(L)'
;SCGYVLGQDFLTFQSTKYLDREQFFRALCDGLKIVHEVVQLERIFRLGIRYLNAVIPDEGETVDQYLNPSIQGVNFGLPILGGLWEAGYRTESGGLLIAKVYQAPNSPLGFPQDLVPRSVQLMPRFNREESFAHAVLDMDLFVEEAMPVDTAAIYERLLSFHGDLAKCFHAIATPHAFTRWE
;
A
#
# COMPACT_ATOMS: atom_id res chain seq x y z
N SER A 1 -11.65 7.04 6.77
CA SER A 1 -11.29 8.43 7.13
C SER A 1 -9.97 8.77 6.45
N CYS A 2 -9.60 10.04 6.35
CA CYS A 2 -8.30 10.47 5.83
C CYS A 2 -7.70 11.55 6.74
N GLY A 3 -6.39 11.80 6.60
CA GLY A 3 -5.71 12.81 7.40
C GLY A 3 -4.26 13.02 6.96
N TYR A 4 -3.70 14.16 7.38
CA TYR A 4 -2.29 14.46 7.22
C TYR A 4 -1.52 14.05 8.47
N VAL A 5 -0.28 13.61 8.27
CA VAL A 5 0.74 13.47 9.31
C VAL A 5 1.89 14.37 8.91
N LEU A 6 2.20 15.35 9.76
CA LEU A 6 3.32 16.26 9.58
C LEU A 6 4.38 15.92 10.62
N GLY A 7 5.54 15.47 10.15
CA GLY A 7 6.75 15.29 10.95
C GLY A 7 7.70 16.48 10.81
N GLN A 8 8.89 16.35 11.39
CA GLN A 8 9.94 17.36 11.25
C GLN A 8 10.48 17.44 9.81
N ASP A 9 10.50 16.30 9.12
CA ASP A 9 11.15 16.09 7.81
C ASP A 9 10.25 15.39 6.79
N PHE A 10 8.99 15.10 7.12
CA PHE A 10 8.06 14.44 6.20
C PHE A 10 6.63 15.00 6.30
N LEU A 11 5.92 14.89 5.18
CA LEU A 11 4.48 15.07 5.08
C LEU A 11 3.88 13.80 4.48
N THR A 12 2.88 13.23 5.13
CA THR A 12 2.13 12.08 4.62
C THR A 12 0.65 12.41 4.59
N PHE A 13 -0.01 12.09 3.48
CA PHE A 13 -1.47 12.02 3.42
C PHE A 13 -1.88 10.54 3.41
N GLN A 14 -2.76 10.15 4.33
CA GLN A 14 -3.19 8.77 4.49
C GLN A 14 -4.71 8.66 4.52
N SER A 15 -5.24 7.54 4.04
CA SER A 15 -6.67 7.24 4.03
C SER A 15 -6.94 5.75 4.26
N THR A 16 -7.94 5.45 5.08
CA THR A 16 -8.48 4.09 5.26
C THR A 16 -9.68 3.82 4.34
N LYS A 17 -10.22 4.87 3.71
CA LYS A 17 -11.34 4.82 2.75
C LYS A 17 -10.89 5.49 1.46
N TYR A 18 -10.03 4.80 0.72
CA TYR A 18 -9.64 5.21 -0.62
C TYR A 18 -10.85 5.10 -1.55
N LEU A 19 -11.21 6.19 -2.21
CA LEU A 19 -12.37 6.26 -3.11
C LEU A 19 -11.94 6.63 -4.52
N ASP A 20 -11.09 7.64 -4.62
CA ASP A 20 -10.69 8.22 -5.89
C ASP A 20 -9.20 8.61 -5.85
N ARG A 21 -8.48 8.22 -6.90
CA ARG A 21 -7.04 8.47 -7.02
C ARG A 21 -6.74 9.95 -7.18
N GLU A 22 -7.59 10.64 -7.94
CA GLU A 22 -7.38 12.04 -8.28
C GLU A 22 -7.51 12.88 -7.01
N GLN A 23 -8.60 12.72 -6.26
CA GLN A 23 -8.77 13.38 -4.96
C GLN A 23 -7.64 13.04 -3.99
N PHE A 24 -7.18 11.79 -3.95
CA PHE A 24 -6.14 11.38 -3.03
C PHE A 24 -4.79 12.07 -3.32
N PHE A 25 -4.36 12.12 -4.58
CA PHE A 25 -3.11 12.79 -4.96
C PHE A 25 -3.21 14.32 -4.92
N ARG A 26 -4.37 14.88 -5.27
CA ARG A 26 -4.62 16.32 -5.13
C ARG A 26 -4.53 16.76 -3.67
N ALA A 27 -5.12 15.99 -2.74
CA ALA A 27 -5.01 16.29 -1.31
C ALA A 27 -3.54 16.34 -0.86
N LEU A 28 -2.72 15.34 -1.20
CA LEU A 28 -1.29 15.39 -0.88
C LEU A 28 -0.60 16.65 -1.45
N CYS A 29 -0.90 17.00 -2.71
CA CYS A 29 -0.34 18.18 -3.34
C CYS A 29 -0.78 19.49 -2.65
N ASP A 30 -2.03 19.59 -2.23
CA ASP A 30 -2.56 20.76 -1.54
C ASP A 30 -1.94 20.91 -0.14
N GLY A 31 -1.78 19.80 0.59
CA GLY A 31 -1.04 19.80 1.85
C GLY A 31 0.42 20.23 1.67
N LEU A 32 1.08 19.75 0.62
CA LEU A 32 2.45 20.15 0.29
C LEU A 32 2.56 21.63 -0.04
N LYS A 33 1.61 22.20 -0.80
CA LYS A 33 1.58 23.65 -1.09
C LYS A 33 1.53 24.47 0.19
N ILE A 34 0.62 24.13 1.11
CA ILE A 34 0.47 24.83 2.38
C ILE A 34 1.77 24.78 3.20
N VAL A 35 2.40 23.61 3.29
CA VAL A 35 3.68 23.48 4.00
C VAL A 35 4.77 24.32 3.33
N HIS A 36 4.86 24.27 2.00
CA HIS A 36 5.85 25.03 1.24
C HIS A 36 5.65 26.54 1.37
N GLU A 37 4.41 27.04 1.38
CA GLU A 37 4.10 28.45 1.59
C GLU A 37 4.62 28.96 2.95
N VAL A 38 4.56 28.14 4.00
CA VAL A 38 4.99 28.53 5.35
C VAL A 38 6.49 28.33 5.56
N VAL A 39 7.02 27.17 5.16
CA VAL A 39 8.39 26.73 5.49
C VAL A 39 9.39 27.12 4.40
N GLN A 40 8.91 27.43 3.18
CA GLN A 40 9.74 27.73 2.00
C GLN A 40 10.72 26.58 1.72
N LEU A 41 10.17 25.36 1.61
CA LEU A 41 10.95 24.14 1.33
C LEU A 41 11.86 24.32 0.12
N GLU A 42 13.15 24.01 0.25
CA GLU A 42 14.09 24.11 -0.88
C GLU A 42 13.87 22.98 -1.88
N ARG A 43 13.75 21.74 -1.37
CA ARG A 43 13.65 20.51 -2.17
C ARG A 43 12.86 19.42 -1.45
N ILE A 44 12.41 18.45 -2.23
CA ILE A 44 11.85 17.18 -1.74
C ILE A 44 12.87 16.09 -2.06
N PHE A 45 13.25 15.28 -1.06
CA PHE A 45 14.24 14.22 -1.25
C PHE A 45 13.64 12.85 -1.50
N ARG A 46 12.37 12.64 -1.14
CA ARG A 46 11.68 11.37 -1.32
C ARG A 46 10.20 11.61 -1.63
N LEU A 47 9.70 10.91 -2.63
CA LEU A 47 8.29 10.87 -3.01
C LEU A 47 7.87 9.42 -3.15
N GLY A 48 6.72 9.03 -2.63
CA GLY A 48 6.25 7.66 -2.73
C GLY A 48 4.76 7.47 -2.44
N ILE A 49 4.30 6.26 -2.72
CA ILE A 49 2.95 5.76 -2.46
C ILE A 49 3.09 4.38 -1.82
N ARG A 50 2.36 4.17 -0.73
CA ARG A 50 2.26 2.86 -0.09
C ARG A 50 0.80 2.40 -0.04
N TYR A 51 0.54 1.21 -0.55
CA TYR A 51 -0.76 0.56 -0.47
C TYR A 51 -0.71 -0.65 0.43
N LEU A 52 -1.69 -0.74 1.32
CA LEU A 52 -1.92 -1.88 2.18
C LEU A 52 -3.29 -2.48 1.87
N ASN A 53 -3.31 -3.71 1.36
CA ASN A 53 -4.53 -4.41 0.98
C ASN A 53 -4.67 -5.69 1.80
N ALA A 54 -5.84 -5.90 2.41
CA ALA A 54 -6.18 -7.16 3.05
C ALA A 54 -6.86 -8.09 2.03
N VAL A 55 -6.35 -9.31 1.91
CA VAL A 55 -6.96 -10.41 1.15
C VAL A 55 -7.67 -11.30 2.14
N ILE A 56 -9.00 -11.24 2.12
CA ILE A 56 -9.88 -11.99 3.01
C ILE A 56 -10.74 -12.90 2.13
N PRO A 57 -10.53 -14.22 2.16
CA PRO A 57 -11.36 -15.16 1.40
C PRO A 57 -12.81 -15.16 1.85
N ASP A 58 -13.72 -15.47 0.92
CA ASP A 58 -15.13 -15.76 1.24
C ASP A 58 -15.27 -17.12 1.94
N GLU A 59 -16.47 -17.41 2.46
CA GLU A 59 -16.77 -18.68 3.11
C GLU A 59 -16.54 -19.87 2.16
N GLY A 60 -15.75 -20.85 2.63
CA GLY A 60 -15.38 -22.03 1.85
C GLY A 60 -14.20 -21.82 0.90
N GLU A 61 -13.63 -20.61 0.83
CA GLU A 61 -12.47 -20.30 0.00
C GLU A 61 -11.18 -20.18 0.82
N THR A 62 -10.04 -20.25 0.14
CA THR A 62 -8.70 -20.15 0.73
C THR A 62 -7.92 -18.99 0.15
N VAL A 63 -6.98 -18.46 0.93
CA VAL A 63 -6.07 -17.37 0.52
C VAL A 63 -5.33 -17.72 -0.78
N ASP A 64 -4.97 -18.99 -0.96
CA ASP A 64 -4.23 -19.47 -2.13
C ASP A 64 -5.01 -19.29 -3.45
N GLN A 65 -6.34 -19.25 -3.40
CA GLN A 65 -7.17 -19.00 -4.58
C GLN A 65 -7.07 -17.53 -5.03
N TYR A 66 -6.67 -16.62 -4.14
CA TYR A 66 -6.62 -15.18 -4.40
C TYR A 66 -5.23 -14.67 -4.79
N LEU A 67 -4.17 -15.43 -4.47
CA LEU A 67 -2.78 -15.03 -4.68
C LEU A 67 -2.12 -15.85 -5.79
N ASN A 68 -1.16 -15.26 -6.48
CA ASN A 68 -0.34 -15.98 -7.45
C ASN A 68 0.44 -17.12 -6.74
N PRO A 69 0.46 -18.35 -7.26
CA PRO A 69 1.19 -19.46 -6.63
C PRO A 69 2.69 -19.18 -6.40
N SER A 70 3.30 -18.34 -7.26
CA SER A 70 4.74 -18.02 -7.20
C SER A 70 5.16 -17.22 -5.96
N ILE A 71 4.20 -16.63 -5.23
CA ILE A 71 4.44 -15.78 -4.06
C ILE A 71 3.87 -16.39 -2.77
N GLN A 72 3.34 -17.62 -2.83
CA GLN A 72 2.75 -18.32 -1.70
C GLN A 72 3.77 -19.09 -0.85
N GLY A 73 5.02 -19.20 -1.32
CA GLY A 73 6.09 -19.93 -0.63
C GLY A 73 6.20 -21.40 -1.09
N VAL A 74 6.82 -22.23 -0.26
CA VAL A 74 7.08 -23.65 -0.59
C VAL A 74 5.98 -24.53 0.00
N ASN A 75 5.28 -25.26 -0.86
CA ASN A 75 4.38 -26.33 -0.43
C ASN A 75 5.13 -27.67 -0.46
N PHE A 76 5.24 -28.31 0.72
CA PHE A 76 5.87 -29.63 0.86
C PHE A 76 5.01 -30.61 1.68
N GLY A 77 3.69 -30.41 1.69
CA GLY A 77 2.73 -31.32 2.33
C GLY A 77 2.52 -31.10 3.83
N LEU A 78 3.01 -29.98 4.38
CA LEU A 78 2.69 -29.54 5.75
C LEU A 78 1.92 -28.22 5.74
N PRO A 79 1.06 -27.96 6.74
CA PRO A 79 0.38 -26.68 6.88
C PRO A 79 1.37 -25.52 7.06
N ILE A 80 1.15 -24.43 6.34
CA ILE A 80 1.83 -23.16 6.58
C ILE A 80 1.34 -22.62 7.94
N LEU A 81 2.25 -22.17 8.80
CA LEU A 81 1.92 -21.50 10.08
C LEU A 81 1.93 -19.97 9.97
N GLY A 82 2.54 -19.46 8.92
CA GLY A 82 2.73 -18.07 8.59
C GLY A 82 3.77 -17.96 7.48
N GLY A 83 3.69 -16.93 6.66
CA GLY A 83 4.60 -16.75 5.55
C GLY A 83 4.86 -15.27 5.26
N LEU A 84 6.10 -14.97 4.85
CA LEU A 84 6.47 -13.69 4.28
C LEU A 84 7.15 -13.94 2.94
N TRP A 85 6.58 -13.37 1.90
CA TRP A 85 7.25 -13.17 0.63
C TRP A 85 7.57 -11.69 0.47
N GLU A 86 8.80 -11.36 0.05
CA GLU A 86 9.24 -9.99 -0.20
C GLU A 86 10.09 -9.95 -1.46
N ALA A 87 9.85 -8.94 -2.30
CA ALA A 87 10.68 -8.68 -3.46
C ALA A 87 10.80 -7.17 -3.73
N GLY A 88 11.97 -6.78 -4.22
CA GLY A 88 12.29 -5.42 -4.64
C GLY A 88 12.41 -5.32 -6.16
N TYR A 89 11.83 -4.28 -6.75
CA TYR A 89 11.84 -4.04 -8.20
C TYR A 89 12.24 -2.60 -8.52
N ARG A 90 12.98 -2.43 -9.61
CA ARG A 90 13.14 -1.12 -10.26
C ARG A 90 12.01 -0.97 -11.27
N THR A 91 11.23 0.10 -11.14
CA THR A 91 10.07 0.32 -12.00
C THR A 91 10.41 1.15 -13.22
N GLU A 92 9.53 1.13 -14.22
CA GLU A 92 9.66 1.95 -15.43
C GLU A 92 9.62 3.45 -15.10
N SER A 93 8.90 3.83 -14.04
CA SER A 93 8.88 5.19 -13.49
C SER A 93 10.16 5.61 -12.74
N GLY A 94 11.17 4.73 -12.68
CA GLY A 94 12.46 4.99 -12.02
C GLY A 94 12.44 4.81 -10.50
N GLY A 95 11.34 4.33 -9.93
CA GLY A 95 11.17 4.08 -8.50
C GLY A 95 11.75 2.74 -8.04
N LEU A 96 11.86 2.60 -6.72
CA LEU A 96 12.03 1.32 -6.02
C LEU A 96 10.67 0.88 -5.50
N LEU A 97 10.18 -0.26 -5.98
CA LEU A 97 8.99 -0.93 -5.46
C LEU A 97 9.42 -2.06 -4.53
N ILE A 98 8.95 -2.03 -3.30
CA ILE A 98 9.03 -3.16 -2.37
C ILE A 98 7.63 -3.74 -2.22
N ALA A 99 7.45 -4.99 -2.66
CA ALA A 99 6.19 -5.71 -2.52
C ALA A 99 6.36 -6.83 -1.49
N LYS A 100 5.43 -6.90 -0.53
CA LYS A 100 5.40 -7.91 0.52
C LYS A 100 4.04 -8.57 0.58
N VAL A 101 4.04 -9.88 0.84
CA VAL A 101 2.84 -10.67 1.12
C VAL A 101 3.02 -11.38 2.45
N TYR A 102 2.25 -10.96 3.44
CA TYR A 102 2.16 -11.62 4.73
C TYR A 102 0.99 -12.59 4.72
N GLN A 103 1.26 -13.88 4.81
CA GLN A 103 0.22 -14.90 4.94
C GLN A 103 0.02 -15.25 6.41
N ALA A 104 -1.22 -15.20 6.86
CA ALA A 104 -1.61 -15.38 8.24
C ALA A 104 -2.78 -16.38 8.33
N PRO A 105 -2.48 -17.69 8.45
CA PRO A 105 -3.51 -18.74 8.45
C PRO A 105 -4.47 -18.69 9.65
N ASN A 106 -4.02 -18.16 10.79
CA ASN A 106 -4.82 -18.04 12.00
C ASN A 106 -4.32 -16.89 12.88
N SER A 107 -4.65 -15.66 12.49
CA SER A 107 -4.29 -14.44 13.24
C SER A 107 -5.41 -13.42 13.11
N PRO A 108 -5.56 -12.48 14.07
CA PRO A 108 -6.31 -11.26 13.84
C PRO A 108 -5.73 -10.48 12.66
N LEU A 109 -6.56 -9.66 12.00
CA LEU A 109 -6.10 -8.80 10.93
C LEU A 109 -5.18 -7.72 11.49
N GLY A 110 -3.93 -7.72 11.04
CA GLY A 110 -2.89 -6.83 11.54
C GLY A 110 -2.48 -5.73 10.57
N PHE A 111 -1.74 -4.75 11.08
CA PHE A 111 -1.04 -3.73 10.30
C PHE A 111 0.47 -3.90 10.50
N PRO A 112 1.29 -3.56 9.48
CA PRO A 112 2.71 -3.34 9.71
C PRO A 112 2.92 -2.37 10.88
N GLN A 113 3.92 -2.64 11.74
CA GLN A 113 4.09 -1.90 13.01
C GLN A 113 4.32 -0.39 12.80
N ASP A 114 4.92 -0.03 11.67
CA ASP A 114 5.17 1.34 11.25
C ASP A 114 3.94 2.05 10.65
N LEU A 115 2.91 1.29 10.25
CA LEU A 115 1.67 1.78 9.67
C LEU A 115 0.47 1.70 10.61
N VAL A 116 0.67 1.49 11.91
CA VAL A 116 -0.44 1.49 12.89
C VAL A 116 -1.19 2.83 12.77
N PRO A 117 -2.46 2.83 12.32
CA PRO A 117 -3.15 4.07 11.97
C PRO A 117 -3.57 4.81 13.24
N ARG A 118 -2.72 5.75 13.67
CA ARG A 118 -2.94 6.54 14.89
C ARG A 118 -3.83 7.77 14.65
N SER A 119 -3.78 8.37 13.46
CA SER A 119 -4.51 9.60 13.15
C SER A 119 -5.72 9.41 12.23
N VAL A 120 -6.03 8.16 11.85
CA VAL A 120 -7.20 7.83 11.02
C VAL A 120 -7.99 6.70 11.64
N GLN A 121 -9.30 6.84 11.71
CA GLN A 121 -10.19 5.76 12.13
C GLN A 121 -10.14 4.59 11.14
N LEU A 122 -9.90 3.39 11.67
CA LEU A 122 -10.05 2.14 10.95
C LEU A 122 -11.50 1.93 10.53
N MET A 123 -11.69 1.40 9.31
CA MET A 123 -13.01 0.96 8.90
C MET A 123 -13.40 -0.31 9.68
N PRO A 124 -14.69 -0.53 10.01
CA PRO A 124 -15.13 -1.71 10.77
C PRO A 124 -14.65 -3.03 10.15
N ARG A 125 -14.63 -3.13 8.81
CA ARG A 125 -14.14 -4.31 8.08
C ARG A 125 -12.67 -4.66 8.36
N PHE A 126 -11.87 -3.70 8.82
CA PHE A 126 -10.47 -3.88 9.17
C PHE A 126 -10.22 -3.98 10.68
N ASN A 127 -11.26 -3.84 11.51
CA ASN A 127 -11.17 -3.93 12.96
C ASN A 127 -11.71 -5.29 13.43
N ARG A 128 -11.02 -6.37 13.03
CA ARG A 128 -11.38 -7.75 13.38
C ARG A 128 -10.39 -8.31 14.39
N GLU A 129 -10.87 -8.54 15.61
CA GLU A 129 -10.07 -9.14 16.70
C GLU A 129 -10.03 -10.67 16.63
N GLU A 130 -10.99 -11.28 15.94
CA GLU A 130 -11.05 -12.72 15.73
C GLU A 130 -9.92 -13.20 14.80
N SER A 131 -9.42 -14.40 15.04
CA SER A 131 -8.40 -15.01 14.20
C SER A 131 -9.03 -15.74 13.02
N PHE A 132 -8.53 -15.47 11.82
CA PHE A 132 -8.98 -16.11 10.59
C PHE A 132 -7.84 -16.14 9.55
N ALA A 133 -7.99 -16.99 8.54
CA ALA A 133 -7.04 -17.10 7.45
C ALA A 133 -7.14 -15.87 6.53
N HIS A 134 -6.02 -15.17 6.33
CA HIS A 134 -5.94 -14.01 5.45
C HIS A 134 -4.52 -13.80 4.93
N ALA A 135 -4.38 -12.86 3.99
CA ALA A 135 -3.09 -12.27 3.67
C ALA A 135 -3.16 -10.74 3.67
N VAL A 136 -2.00 -10.11 3.87
CA VAL A 136 -1.82 -8.67 3.77
C VAL A 136 -0.78 -8.38 2.69
N LEU A 137 -1.18 -7.61 1.69
CA LEU A 137 -0.31 -7.12 0.62
C LEU A 137 0.15 -5.71 0.99
N ASP A 138 1.46 -5.52 1.11
CA ASP A 138 2.10 -4.24 1.40
C ASP A 138 3.00 -3.88 0.23
N MET A 139 2.63 -2.84 -0.52
CA MET A 139 3.38 -2.37 -1.69
C MET A 139 3.81 -0.93 -1.44
N ASP A 140 5.11 -0.71 -1.28
CA ASP A 140 5.73 0.59 -1.09
C ASP A 140 6.56 0.95 -2.31
N LEU A 141 6.13 1.97 -3.06
CA LEU A 141 6.86 2.50 -4.20
C LEU A 141 7.33 3.91 -3.89
N PHE A 142 8.63 4.15 -4.04
CA PHE A 142 9.19 5.47 -3.85
C PHE A 142 10.40 5.74 -4.74
N VAL A 143 10.73 7.01 -4.88
CA VAL A 143 11.99 7.48 -5.44
C VAL A 143 12.72 8.35 -4.41
N GLU A 144 14.05 8.27 -4.42
CA GLU A 144 14.92 9.13 -3.60
C GLU A 144 15.79 9.97 -4.52
N GLU A 145 15.39 11.22 -4.71
CA GLU A 145 16.08 12.19 -5.56
C GLU A 145 15.73 13.61 -5.10
N ALA A 146 16.61 14.56 -5.35
CA ALA A 146 16.41 15.95 -4.95
C ALA A 146 15.53 16.67 -5.99
N MET A 147 14.21 16.71 -5.73
CA MET A 147 13.20 17.29 -6.60
C MET A 147 12.89 18.75 -6.23
N PRO A 148 12.60 19.61 -7.23
CA PRO A 148 11.99 20.91 -6.95
C PRO A 148 10.59 20.75 -6.35
N VAL A 149 10.14 21.75 -5.62
CA VAL A 149 8.78 21.80 -5.07
C VAL A 149 7.81 22.27 -6.16
N ASP A 150 7.51 21.39 -7.10
CA ASP A 150 6.54 21.61 -8.18
C ASP A 150 5.40 20.60 -8.05
N THR A 151 4.25 21.06 -7.56
CA THR A 151 3.09 20.20 -7.32
C THR A 151 2.48 19.60 -8.59
N ALA A 152 2.66 20.24 -9.76
CA ALA A 152 2.17 19.66 -11.01
C ALA A 152 3.06 18.47 -11.41
N ALA A 153 4.38 18.64 -11.36
CA ALA A 153 5.32 17.55 -11.63
C ALA A 153 5.19 16.39 -10.63
N ILE A 154 4.97 16.70 -9.35
CA ILE A 154 4.75 15.70 -8.29
C ILE A 154 3.47 14.91 -8.55
N TYR A 155 2.38 15.58 -8.93
CA TYR A 155 1.11 14.93 -9.25
C TYR A 155 1.26 13.93 -10.40
N GLU A 156 1.88 14.36 -11.51
CA GLU A 156 2.13 13.47 -12.66
C GLU A 156 3.00 12.26 -12.28
N ARG A 157 3.98 12.46 -11.40
CA ARG A 157 4.81 11.36 -10.90
C ARG A 157 4.03 10.38 -10.05
N LEU A 158 3.13 10.85 -9.19
CA LEU A 158 2.24 10.00 -8.41
C LEU A 158 1.30 9.17 -9.30
N LEU A 159 0.83 9.73 -10.42
CA LEU A 159 0.04 8.98 -11.40
C LEU A 159 0.85 7.86 -12.06
N SER A 160 2.10 8.14 -12.44
CA SER A 160 3.00 7.13 -13.00
C SER A 160 3.27 5.99 -11.99
N PHE A 161 3.55 6.36 -10.74
CA PHE A 161 3.74 5.45 -9.62
C PHE A 161 2.54 4.54 -9.38
N HIS A 162 1.34 5.11 -9.41
CA HIS A 162 0.11 4.35 -9.28
C HIS A 162 -0.05 3.31 -10.40
N GLY A 163 0.36 3.63 -11.63
CA GLY A 163 0.35 2.67 -12.74
C GLY A 163 1.22 1.44 -12.49
N ASP A 164 2.43 1.63 -11.96
CA ASP A 164 3.35 0.54 -11.64
C ASP A 164 2.85 -0.30 -10.45
N LEU A 165 2.30 0.34 -9.43
CA LEU A 165 1.65 -0.34 -8.30
C LEU A 165 0.45 -1.19 -8.77
N ALA A 166 -0.36 -0.67 -9.70
CA ALA A 166 -1.47 -1.42 -10.28
C ALA A 166 -1.00 -2.65 -11.06
N LYS A 167 0.05 -2.53 -11.88
CA LYS A 167 0.66 -3.67 -12.58
C LYS A 167 1.13 -4.74 -11.59
N CYS A 168 1.81 -4.33 -10.51
CA CYS A 168 2.26 -5.26 -9.47
C CYS A 168 1.08 -5.97 -8.78
N PHE A 169 0.05 -5.22 -8.40
CA PHE A 169 -1.16 -5.78 -7.80
C PHE A 169 -1.84 -6.81 -8.71
N HIS A 170 -1.96 -6.52 -10.01
CA HIS A 170 -2.50 -7.45 -11.00
C HIS A 170 -1.65 -8.71 -11.21
N ALA A 171 -0.34 -8.64 -10.97
CA ALA A 171 0.53 -9.83 -11.04
C ALA A 171 0.44 -10.68 -9.76
N ILE A 172 0.17 -10.04 -8.62
CA ILE A 172 0.01 -10.68 -7.30
C ILE A 172 -1.35 -11.36 -7.18
N ALA A 173 -2.44 -10.69 -7.57
CA ALA A 173 -3.79 -11.21 -7.44
C ALA A 173 -4.17 -12.13 -8.61
N THR A 174 -4.97 -13.16 -8.33
CA THR A 174 -5.47 -14.08 -9.37
C THR A 174 -6.69 -13.51 -10.09
N PRO A 175 -7.04 -14.04 -11.28
CA PRO A 175 -8.33 -13.74 -11.90
C PRO A 175 -9.53 -14.01 -10.98
N HIS A 176 -9.45 -15.06 -10.16
CA HIS A 176 -10.48 -15.40 -9.18
C HIS A 176 -10.67 -14.29 -8.13
N ALA A 177 -9.57 -13.72 -7.63
CA ALA A 177 -9.63 -12.59 -6.71
C ALA A 177 -10.39 -11.41 -7.31
N PHE A 178 -10.10 -11.06 -8.57
CA PHE A 178 -10.79 -9.96 -9.25
C PHE A 178 -12.29 -10.22 -9.41
N THR A 179 -12.71 -11.45 -9.74
CA THR A 179 -14.13 -11.80 -9.81
C THR A 179 -14.84 -11.68 -8.45
N ARG A 180 -14.13 -11.88 -7.34
CA ARG A 180 -14.68 -11.77 -5.98
C ARG A 180 -14.73 -10.35 -5.45
N TRP A 181 -13.91 -9.44 -5.99
CA TRP A 181 -13.84 -8.05 -5.54
C TRP A 181 -14.69 -7.08 -6.38
N GLU A 182 -15.25 -7.53 -7.51
CA GLU A 182 -16.28 -6.81 -8.28
C GLU A 182 -17.61 -6.73 -7.52
#